data_AF-A0A6A7LAJ0-F1
#
_entry.id   AF-A0A6A7LAJ0-F1
#
_cell.length_a   1.000
_cell.length_b   1.000
_cell.length_c   1.000
_cell.angle_alpha   90.00
_cell.angle_beta   90.00
_cell.angle_gamma   90.00
#
_symmetry.space_group_name_H-M   'P 1'
#
loop_
_entity.id
_entity.type
_entity.pdbx_description
1 polymer ?
#
loop_
_entity_poly.entity_id
_entity_poly.type
_entity_poly.pdbx_seq_one_letter_code
_entity_poly.pdbx_strand_id
1 'polypeptide(L)'
;MIRAAADLAIADRIPPDEWRSVDELASCCAVLPQPLLRVLRALAACGIFRVTVDGLVAHSRRSLLLRTDAPNSLHHAARFWTAPGSWGAWADLDAALRGETPHRASWNTSRFEYLRHHPDEAHVFDAFMAHTPEGRHGALAAAHDFSSATLVVDVGGGNGEALRLILRRYPHHHGAYRRVELQKGWSNVTADVGSHSGCHLSSNGQEAA
;
A
#
# COMPACT_ATOMS: atom_id res chain seq x y z
N MET A 1 12.34 1.26 -12.14
CA MET A 1 13.46 1.59 -11.23
C MET A 1 12.99 1.87 -9.81
N ILE A 2 12.03 2.78 -9.59
CA ILE A 2 11.56 3.11 -8.24
C ILE A 2 10.94 1.91 -7.51
N ARG A 3 10.18 1.05 -8.23
CA ARG A 3 9.68 -0.22 -7.71
C ARG A 3 10.78 -1.10 -7.12
N ALA A 4 11.86 -1.30 -7.89
CA ALA A 4 12.98 -2.12 -7.47
C ALA A 4 13.65 -1.58 -6.20
N ALA A 5 13.83 -0.26 -6.10
CA ALA A 5 14.37 0.35 -4.88
C ALA A 5 13.44 0.18 -3.67
N ALA A 6 12.11 0.21 -3.89
CA ALA A 6 11.11 -0.02 -2.85
C ALA A 6 11.00 -1.50 -2.44
N ASP A 7 10.91 -2.43 -3.40
CA ASP A 7 10.87 -3.88 -3.14
C ASP A 7 12.14 -4.36 -2.42
N LEU A 8 13.29 -3.82 -2.79
CA LEU A 8 14.56 -4.06 -2.10
C LEU A 8 14.71 -3.21 -0.84
N ALA A 9 13.70 -2.44 -0.42
CA ALA A 9 13.71 -1.51 0.73
C ALA A 9 15.07 -0.78 0.92
N ILE A 10 15.59 -0.21 -0.17
CA ILE A 10 16.89 0.48 -0.17
C ILE A 10 16.86 1.68 0.76
N ALA A 11 15.75 2.44 0.78
CA ALA A 11 15.60 3.61 1.61
C ALA A 11 15.64 3.29 3.12
N ASP A 12 15.19 2.11 3.54
CA ASP A 12 15.21 1.70 4.94
C ASP A 12 16.61 1.26 5.40
N ARG A 13 17.44 0.81 4.46
CA ARG A 13 18.81 0.33 4.72
C ARG A 13 19.86 1.46 4.78
N ILE A 14 19.47 2.68 4.45
CA ILE A 14 20.33 3.86 4.54
C ILE A 14 19.85 4.68 5.74
N PRO A 15 20.70 4.98 6.74
CA PRO A 15 20.32 5.90 7.79
C PRO A 15 20.09 7.31 7.22
N PRO A 16 19.13 8.10 7.73
CA PRO A 16 18.72 9.39 7.15
C PRO A 16 19.88 10.36 6.84
N ASP A 17 20.88 10.43 7.72
CA ASP A 17 21.98 11.39 7.65
C ASP A 17 23.33 10.75 7.30
N GLU A 18 23.33 9.49 6.85
CA GLU A 18 24.55 8.74 6.56
C GLU A 18 24.66 8.33 5.08
N TRP A 19 25.87 7.92 4.73
CA TRP A 19 26.18 7.28 3.46
C TRP A 19 26.33 5.77 3.65
N ARG A 20 25.95 4.99 2.65
CA ARG A 20 26.20 3.54 2.57
C ARG A 20 26.82 3.19 1.24
N SER A 21 27.74 2.24 1.23
CA SER A 21 28.32 1.78 -0.04
C SER A 21 27.29 0.94 -0.81
N VAL A 22 27.34 0.97 -2.15
CA VAL A 22 26.49 0.09 -2.94
C VAL A 22 26.81 -1.38 -2.68
N ASP A 23 28.06 -1.73 -2.39
CA ASP A 23 28.44 -3.12 -2.08
C ASP A 23 27.75 -3.63 -0.80
N GLU A 24 27.70 -2.81 0.25
CA GLU A 24 26.92 -3.11 1.46
C GLU A 24 25.44 -3.28 1.14
N LEU A 25 24.84 -2.31 0.43
CA LEU A 25 23.41 -2.37 0.09
C LEU A 25 23.09 -3.60 -0.77
N ALA A 26 23.95 -3.93 -1.73
CA ALA A 26 23.80 -5.09 -2.60
C ALA A 26 23.88 -6.40 -1.81
N SER A 27 24.86 -6.50 -0.90
CA SER A 27 25.00 -7.64 0.01
C SER A 27 23.77 -7.83 0.89
N CYS A 28 23.29 -6.77 1.54
CA CYS A 28 22.08 -6.79 2.38
C CYS A 28 20.78 -7.12 1.61
N CYS A 29 20.81 -7.03 0.28
CA CYS A 29 19.66 -7.30 -0.59
C CYS A 29 19.82 -8.60 -1.39
N ALA A 30 20.95 -9.30 -1.28
CA ALA A 30 21.31 -10.45 -2.12
C ALA A 30 21.21 -10.15 -3.64
N VAL A 31 21.64 -8.95 -4.05
CA VAL A 31 21.68 -8.54 -5.46
C VAL A 31 23.10 -8.21 -5.91
N LEU A 32 23.31 -8.06 -7.21
CA LEU A 32 24.61 -7.70 -7.76
C LEU A 32 24.88 -6.19 -7.59
N PRO A 33 26.08 -5.79 -7.15
CA PRO A 33 26.40 -4.38 -6.88
C PRO A 33 26.39 -3.51 -8.13
N GLN A 34 26.93 -3.99 -9.26
CA GLN A 34 27.00 -3.20 -10.50
C GLN A 34 25.61 -2.86 -11.09
N PRO A 35 24.67 -3.81 -11.24
CA PRO A 35 23.29 -3.49 -11.61
C PRO A 35 22.59 -2.56 -10.61
N LEU A 36 22.77 -2.78 -9.30
CA LEU A 36 22.17 -1.90 -8.28
C LEU A 36 22.71 -0.47 -8.40
N LEU A 37 24.03 -0.29 -8.58
CA LEU A 37 24.66 1.01 -8.80
C LEU A 37 24.06 1.74 -10.00
N ARG A 38 23.80 1.02 -11.11
CA ARG A 38 23.17 1.61 -12.31
C ARG A 38 21.74 2.11 -12.02
N VAL A 39 20.94 1.31 -11.31
CA VAL A 39 19.59 1.71 -10.90
C VAL A 39 19.64 2.93 -9.98
N LEU A 40 20.54 2.93 -8.99
CA LEU A 40 20.67 4.03 -8.03
C LEU A 40 21.20 5.32 -8.68
N ARG A 41 22.15 5.23 -9.63
CA ARG A 41 22.61 6.38 -10.42
C ARG A 41 21.49 6.96 -11.28
N ALA A 42 20.68 6.13 -11.92
CA ALA A 42 19.53 6.60 -12.69
C ALA A 42 18.47 7.26 -11.79
N LEU A 43 18.19 6.69 -10.63
CA LEU A 43 17.31 7.32 -9.63
C LEU A 43 17.91 8.62 -9.07
N ALA A 44 19.23 8.71 -8.92
CA ALA A 44 19.92 9.93 -8.51
C ALA A 44 19.85 11.02 -9.58
N ALA A 45 19.94 10.67 -10.86
CA ALA A 45 19.69 11.62 -11.96
C ALA A 45 18.25 12.19 -11.94
N CYS A 46 17.28 11.41 -11.44
CA CYS A 46 15.91 11.88 -11.18
C CYS A 46 15.74 12.62 -9.82
N GLY A 47 16.83 12.82 -9.08
CA GLY A 47 16.84 13.47 -7.77
C GLY A 47 16.24 12.64 -6.64
N ILE A 48 16.13 11.32 -6.79
CA ILE A 48 15.56 10.43 -5.76
C ILE A 48 16.63 10.07 -4.72
N PHE A 49 17.83 9.66 -5.11
CA PHE A 49 18.97 9.44 -4.20
C PHE A 49 20.11 10.41 -4.49
N ARG A 50 21.11 10.46 -3.61
CA ARG A 50 22.44 11.02 -3.92
C ARG A 50 23.42 9.85 -4.06
N VAL A 51 24.23 9.87 -5.11
CA VAL A 51 25.23 8.82 -5.38
C VAL A 51 26.55 9.48 -5.77
N THR A 52 27.65 9.14 -5.10
CA THR A 52 28.99 9.63 -5.44
C THR A 52 29.62 8.84 -6.59
N VAL A 53 30.74 9.33 -7.12
CA VAL A 53 31.55 8.61 -8.12
C VAL A 53 31.99 7.24 -7.61
N ASP A 54 32.38 7.16 -6.34
CA ASP A 54 32.86 5.94 -5.67
C ASP A 54 31.73 4.98 -5.26
N GLY A 55 30.47 5.29 -5.57
CA GLY A 55 29.34 4.41 -5.25
C GLY A 55 28.86 4.47 -3.81
N LEU A 56 29.05 5.61 -3.12
CA LEU A 56 28.37 5.89 -1.86
C LEU A 56 26.98 6.45 -2.14
N VAL A 57 25.99 5.97 -1.41
CA VAL A 57 24.57 6.32 -1.57
C VAL A 57 24.07 6.98 -0.29
N ALA A 58 23.40 8.12 -0.41
CA ALA A 58 22.73 8.79 0.70
C ALA A 58 21.33 9.26 0.30
N HIS A 59 20.54 9.63 1.30
CA HIS A 59 19.22 10.17 1.08
C HIS A 59 19.24 11.52 0.34
N SER A 60 18.21 11.75 -0.46
CA SER A 60 17.71 13.09 -0.79
C SER A 60 16.39 13.30 -0.04
N ARG A 61 15.81 14.50 -0.11
CA ARG A 61 14.46 14.74 0.40
C ARG A 61 13.41 13.78 -0.21
N ARG A 62 13.60 13.34 -1.45
CA ARG A 62 12.66 12.45 -2.16
C ARG A 62 12.82 10.98 -1.76
N SER A 63 14.04 10.47 -1.54
CA SER A 63 14.19 9.08 -1.09
C SER A 63 13.78 8.86 0.37
N LEU A 64 13.75 9.90 1.19
CA LEU A 64 13.15 9.81 2.53
C LEU A 64 11.67 9.41 2.46
N LEU A 65 10.95 9.83 1.41
CA LEU A 65 9.57 9.40 1.17
C LEU A 65 9.47 7.92 0.77
N LEU A 66 10.56 7.25 0.41
CA LEU A 66 10.55 5.82 0.10
C LEU A 66 10.80 4.93 1.33
N ARG A 67 11.09 5.53 2.49
CA ARG A 67 11.21 4.79 3.74
C ARG A 67 9.84 4.29 4.19
N THR A 68 9.77 3.08 4.73
CA THR A 68 8.52 2.50 5.24
C THR A 68 8.05 3.17 6.53
N ASP A 69 8.96 3.75 7.31
CA ASP A 69 8.66 4.46 8.56
C ASP A 69 8.35 5.96 8.38
N ALA A 70 8.39 6.46 7.14
CA ALA A 70 8.05 7.86 6.88
C ALA A 70 6.54 8.11 7.09
N PRO A 71 6.15 9.16 7.85
CA PRO A 71 4.73 9.48 8.10
C PRO A 71 3.88 9.64 6.82
N ASN A 72 4.50 10.08 5.73
CA ASN A 72 3.90 10.26 4.41
C ASN A 72 4.57 9.37 3.36
N SER A 73 4.88 8.12 3.74
CA SER A 73 5.59 7.19 2.88
C SER A 73 4.91 6.97 1.53
N LEU A 74 5.70 7.09 0.47
CA LEU A 74 5.40 6.68 -0.90
C LEU A 74 5.90 5.27 -1.22
N HIS A 75 6.42 4.52 -0.24
CA HIS A 75 6.92 3.16 -0.43
C HIS A 75 5.84 2.26 -1.08
N HIS A 76 4.66 2.18 -0.46
CA HIS A 76 3.58 1.32 -0.96
C HIS A 76 3.02 1.82 -2.29
N ALA A 77 2.97 3.14 -2.49
CA ALA A 77 2.52 3.75 -3.74
C ALA A 77 3.47 3.44 -4.90
N ALA A 78 4.78 3.53 -4.67
CA ALA A 78 5.80 3.17 -5.64
C ALA A 78 5.69 1.70 -6.06
N ARG A 79 5.39 0.79 -5.12
CA ARG A 79 5.16 -0.63 -5.38
C ARG A 79 3.86 -0.87 -6.15
N PHE A 80 2.76 -0.26 -5.73
CA PHE A 80 1.44 -0.46 -6.32
C PHE A 80 1.31 0.10 -7.74
N TRP A 81 1.62 1.38 -7.97
CA TRP A 81 1.39 2.01 -9.28
C TRP A 81 2.26 1.43 -10.40
N THR A 82 3.37 0.82 -10.03
CA THR A 82 4.29 0.22 -10.98
C THR A 82 4.21 -1.30 -11.00
N ALA A 83 3.36 -1.94 -10.18
CA ALA A 83 3.13 -3.39 -10.20
C ALA A 83 2.67 -3.87 -11.60
N PRO A 84 2.93 -5.13 -11.99
CA PRO A 84 2.52 -5.66 -13.30
C PRO A 84 1.04 -5.41 -13.62
N GLY A 85 0.14 -5.67 -12.67
CA GLY A 85 -1.30 -5.40 -12.80
C GLY A 85 -1.69 -3.91 -12.79
N SER A 86 -0.82 -2.98 -12.42
CA SER A 86 -1.08 -1.55 -12.65
C SER A 86 -0.49 -1.11 -13.98
N TRP A 87 0.75 -1.52 -14.25
CA TRP A 87 1.50 -1.17 -15.44
C TRP A 87 0.85 -1.66 -16.74
N GLY A 88 0.34 -2.90 -16.75
CA GLY A 88 -0.38 -3.44 -17.90
C GLY A 88 -1.58 -2.58 -18.30
N ALA A 89 -2.36 -2.11 -17.33
CA ALA A 89 -3.49 -1.26 -17.63
C ALA A 89 -3.10 0.14 -18.13
N TRP A 90 -1.95 0.67 -17.70
CA TRP A 90 -1.45 1.92 -18.26
C TRP A 90 -1.05 1.78 -19.74
N ALA A 91 -0.63 0.59 -20.16
CA ALA A 91 -0.35 0.32 -21.58
C ALA A 91 -1.62 0.35 -22.44
N ASP A 92 -2.78 0.01 -21.87
CA ASP A 92 -4.08 0.01 -22.54
C ASP A 92 -4.91 1.27 -22.25
N LEU A 93 -4.27 2.38 -21.90
CA LEU A 93 -4.95 3.63 -21.51
C LEU A 93 -5.85 4.18 -22.63
N ASP A 94 -5.51 3.94 -23.90
CA ASP A 94 -6.32 4.34 -25.06
C ASP A 94 -7.74 3.74 -25.04
N ALA A 95 -7.95 2.62 -24.33
CA ALA A 95 -9.28 2.06 -24.12
C ALA A 95 -10.20 3.04 -23.38
N ALA A 96 -9.67 3.83 -22.43
CA ALA A 96 -10.43 4.85 -21.73
C ALA A 96 -10.93 5.96 -22.67
N LEU A 97 -10.16 6.29 -23.70
CA LEU A 97 -10.55 7.29 -24.71
C LEU A 97 -11.72 6.82 -25.58
N ARG A 98 -11.99 5.51 -25.61
CA ARG A 98 -13.15 4.90 -26.28
C ARG A 98 -14.32 4.62 -25.32
N GLY A 99 -14.20 5.02 -24.05
CA GLY A 99 -15.22 4.77 -23.02
C GLY A 99 -15.14 3.37 -22.37
N GLU A 100 -14.05 2.63 -22.60
CA GLU A 100 -13.80 1.33 -21.98
C GLU A 100 -13.01 1.47 -20.68
N THR A 101 -12.85 0.38 -19.92
CA THR A 101 -12.00 0.35 -18.71
C THR A 101 -10.64 -0.27 -19.05
N PRO A 102 -9.51 0.46 -18.94
CA PRO A 102 -8.18 -0.07 -19.31
C PRO A 102 -7.82 -1.38 -18.61
N HIS A 103 -8.17 -1.52 -17.34
CA HIS A 103 -8.02 -2.75 -16.57
C HIS A 103 -8.73 -3.97 -17.19
N ARG A 104 -9.94 -3.76 -17.73
CA ARG A 104 -10.70 -4.81 -18.41
C ARG A 104 -10.12 -5.12 -19.78
N ALA A 105 -9.68 -4.10 -20.52
CA ALA A 105 -9.00 -4.32 -21.80
C ALA A 105 -7.71 -5.14 -21.61
N SER A 106 -6.94 -4.86 -20.56
CA SER A 106 -5.63 -5.48 -20.32
C SER A 106 -5.69 -6.94 -19.85
N TRP A 107 -6.64 -7.31 -18.99
CA TRP A 107 -6.72 -8.66 -18.40
C TRP A 107 -7.99 -9.42 -18.72
N ASN A 108 -8.87 -8.85 -19.54
CA ASN A 108 -10.20 -9.39 -19.82
C ASN A 108 -11.04 -9.58 -18.53
N THR A 109 -10.74 -8.83 -17.47
CA THR A 109 -11.41 -8.95 -16.17
C THR A 109 -11.34 -7.65 -15.36
N SER A 110 -12.08 -7.58 -14.25
CA SER A 110 -12.04 -6.41 -13.35
C SER A 110 -10.77 -6.40 -12.49
N ARG A 111 -10.40 -5.22 -11.94
CA ARG A 111 -9.29 -5.08 -10.97
C ARG A 111 -9.39 -6.07 -9.82
N PHE A 112 -10.53 -6.12 -9.14
CA PHE A 112 -10.66 -6.98 -7.96
C PHE A 112 -10.65 -8.46 -8.33
N GLU A 113 -11.19 -8.82 -9.50
CA GLU A 113 -11.09 -10.19 -9.98
C GLU A 113 -9.65 -10.57 -10.34
N TYR A 114 -8.91 -9.67 -10.95
CA TYR A 114 -7.48 -9.83 -11.17
C TYR A 114 -6.73 -10.05 -9.83
N LEU A 115 -6.96 -9.21 -8.82
CA LEU A 115 -6.28 -9.32 -7.52
C LEU A 115 -6.61 -10.62 -6.77
N ARG A 116 -7.81 -11.20 -6.95
CA ARG A 116 -8.14 -12.53 -6.38
C ARG A 116 -7.21 -13.64 -6.89
N HIS A 117 -6.69 -13.48 -8.10
CA HIS A 117 -5.76 -14.44 -8.72
C HIS A 117 -4.28 -14.04 -8.54
N HIS A 118 -4.01 -12.88 -7.93
CA HIS A 118 -2.65 -12.33 -7.75
C HIS A 118 -2.48 -11.84 -6.30
N PRO A 119 -2.38 -12.77 -5.32
CA PRO A 119 -2.40 -12.43 -3.90
C PRO A 119 -1.25 -11.50 -3.47
N ASP A 120 -0.08 -11.61 -4.11
CA ASP A 120 1.05 -10.71 -3.81
C ASP A 120 0.76 -9.26 -4.20
N GLU A 121 0.12 -9.04 -5.36
CA GLU A 121 -0.32 -7.70 -5.77
C GLU A 121 -1.51 -7.23 -4.92
N ALA A 122 -2.38 -8.14 -4.47
CA ALA A 122 -3.46 -7.82 -3.54
C ALA A 122 -2.93 -7.30 -2.20
N HIS A 123 -1.88 -7.92 -1.65
CA HIS A 123 -1.22 -7.44 -0.44
C HIS A 123 -0.60 -6.05 -0.64
N VAL A 124 0.04 -5.79 -1.78
CA VAL A 124 0.58 -4.46 -2.10
C VAL A 124 -0.53 -3.42 -2.24
N PHE A 125 -1.65 -3.78 -2.87
CA PHE A 125 -2.84 -2.92 -2.97
C PHE A 125 -3.42 -2.60 -1.59
N ASP A 126 -3.61 -3.61 -0.74
CA ASP A 126 -4.13 -3.43 0.62
C ASP A 126 -3.21 -2.51 1.45
N ALA A 127 -1.89 -2.72 1.37
CA ALA A 127 -0.91 -1.90 2.07
C ALA A 127 -0.93 -0.45 1.56
N PHE A 128 -1.04 -0.23 0.25
CA PHE A 128 -1.18 1.10 -0.33
C PHE A 128 -2.49 1.78 0.10
N MET A 129 -3.61 1.06 0.08
CA MET A 129 -4.90 1.60 0.50
C MET A 129 -4.91 2.01 1.96
N ALA A 130 -4.17 1.30 2.82
CA ALA A 130 -4.00 1.62 4.24
C ALA A 130 -3.10 2.85 4.47
N HIS A 131 -2.03 2.99 3.69
CA HIS A 131 -1.02 4.03 3.85
C HIS A 131 -1.24 5.14 2.82
N THR A 132 -1.96 6.19 3.24
CA THR A 132 -2.19 7.37 2.41
C THR A 132 -1.21 8.48 2.79
N PRO A 133 -0.35 8.96 1.86
CA PRO A 133 0.62 10.03 2.14
C PRO A 133 -0.04 11.31 2.66
N GLU A 134 -1.27 11.58 2.23
CA GLU A 134 -2.08 12.72 2.65
C GLU A 134 -2.82 12.54 3.99
N GLY A 135 -2.69 11.38 4.65
CA GLY A 135 -3.33 11.13 5.95
C GLY A 135 -4.86 11.08 5.89
N ARG A 136 -5.43 10.66 4.76
CA ARG A 136 -6.87 10.67 4.48
C ARG A 136 -7.72 10.05 5.59
N HIS A 137 -7.27 8.92 6.14
CA HIS A 137 -8.00 8.22 7.21
C HIS A 137 -8.07 9.04 8.50
N GLY A 138 -7.00 9.74 8.86
CA GLY A 138 -6.97 10.62 10.02
C GLY A 138 -7.86 11.84 9.82
N ALA A 139 -7.83 12.43 8.62
CA ALA A 139 -8.71 13.53 8.26
C ALA A 139 -10.20 13.13 8.36
N LEU A 140 -10.56 11.95 7.86
CA LEU A 140 -11.92 11.41 7.98
C LEU A 140 -12.34 11.27 9.46
N ALA A 141 -11.49 10.66 10.29
CA ALA A 141 -11.77 10.45 11.70
C ALA A 141 -11.91 11.77 12.49
N ALA A 142 -11.30 12.86 12.02
CA ALA A 142 -11.40 14.19 12.63
C ALA A 142 -12.54 15.04 12.09
N ALA A 143 -13.01 14.79 10.86
CA ALA A 143 -13.97 15.64 10.16
C ALA A 143 -15.43 15.42 10.60
N HIS A 144 -15.75 14.29 11.22
CA HIS A 144 -17.09 13.98 11.68
C HIS A 144 -17.10 13.64 13.16
N ASP A 145 -18.13 14.10 13.88
CA ASP A 145 -18.31 13.73 15.27
C ASP A 145 -19.08 12.42 15.39
N PHE A 146 -18.40 11.36 15.84
CA PHE A 146 -19.01 10.05 16.03
C PHE A 146 -19.62 9.86 17.42
N SER A 147 -19.55 10.86 18.32
CA SER A 147 -19.90 10.74 19.75
C SER A 147 -21.27 10.12 20.04
N SER A 148 -22.26 10.35 19.18
CA SER A 148 -23.63 9.82 19.32
C SER A 148 -23.82 8.41 18.74
N ALA A 149 -22.86 7.88 18.01
CA ALA A 149 -22.94 6.56 17.39
C ALA A 149 -22.59 5.46 18.41
N THR A 150 -23.34 4.36 18.40
CA THR A 150 -23.02 3.17 19.19
C THR A 150 -22.34 2.08 18.36
N LEU A 151 -22.58 2.10 17.04
CA LEU A 151 -22.01 1.18 16.06
C LEU A 151 -21.56 1.95 14.81
N VAL A 152 -20.30 1.76 14.41
CA VAL A 152 -19.77 2.26 13.14
C VAL A 152 -19.46 1.07 12.22
N VAL A 153 -20.04 1.07 11.01
CA VAL A 153 -19.81 0.03 10.00
C VAL A 153 -19.06 0.63 8.81
N ASP A 154 -17.85 0.12 8.54
CA ASP A 154 -17.04 0.54 7.40
C ASP A 154 -17.21 -0.43 6.22
N VAL A 155 -18.02 -0.03 5.23
CA VAL A 155 -18.33 -0.81 4.03
C VAL A 155 -17.27 -0.57 2.97
N GLY A 156 -16.46 -1.60 2.68
CA GLY A 156 -15.32 -1.45 1.78
C GLY A 156 -14.08 -0.90 2.48
N GLY A 157 -14.00 -0.98 3.81
CA GLY A 157 -12.92 -0.45 4.63
C GLY A 157 -11.53 -1.06 4.42
N GLY A 158 -11.36 -1.96 3.44
CA GLY A 158 -10.06 -2.59 3.13
C GLY A 158 -9.52 -3.41 4.30
N ASN A 159 -8.49 -2.90 4.96
CA ASN A 159 -7.88 -3.47 6.17
C ASN A 159 -8.37 -2.83 7.49
N GLY A 160 -9.36 -1.93 7.40
CA GLY A 160 -9.99 -1.28 8.55
C GLY A 160 -9.20 -0.11 9.14
N GLU A 161 -8.19 0.44 8.45
CA GLU A 161 -7.37 1.53 8.99
C GLU A 161 -8.19 2.78 9.34
N ALA A 162 -9.15 3.16 8.48
CA ALA A 162 -10.06 4.27 8.75
C ALA A 162 -10.87 4.05 10.03
N LEU A 163 -11.51 2.88 10.15
CA LEU A 163 -12.27 2.51 11.34
C LEU A 163 -11.39 2.46 12.60
N ARG A 164 -10.16 1.95 12.51
CA ARG A 164 -9.22 1.93 13.64
C ARG A 164 -8.90 3.34 14.14
N LEU A 165 -8.71 4.30 13.23
CA LEU A 165 -8.47 5.70 13.62
C LEU A 165 -9.71 6.34 14.26
N ILE A 166 -10.92 6.03 13.78
CA ILE A 166 -12.17 6.46 14.42
C ILE A 166 -12.29 5.88 15.83
N LEU A 167 -12.15 4.57 16.00
CA LEU A 167 -12.29 3.91 17.32
C LEU A 167 -11.21 4.34 18.32
N ARG A 168 -10.00 4.68 17.87
CA ARG A 168 -8.96 5.27 18.73
C ARG A 168 -9.36 6.64 19.30
N ARG A 169 -10.12 7.43 18.55
CA ARG A 169 -10.63 8.74 19.00
C ARG A 169 -11.86 8.60 19.90
N TYR A 170 -12.64 7.54 19.71
CA TYR A 170 -13.88 7.28 20.44
C TYR A 170 -13.88 5.86 21.06
N PRO A 171 -13.14 5.65 22.17
CA PRO A 171 -12.88 4.32 22.73
C PRO A 171 -14.11 3.60 23.30
N HIS A 172 -15.24 4.29 23.44
CA HIS A 172 -16.51 3.73 23.93
C HIS A 172 -17.40 3.16 22.82
N HIS A 173 -17.00 3.24 21.56
CA HIS A 173 -17.80 2.75 20.43
C HIS A 173 -17.44 1.32 20.04
N HIS A 174 -18.42 0.60 19.49
CA HIS A 174 -18.19 -0.66 18.79
C HIS A 174 -17.99 -0.39 17.30
N GLY A 175 -17.12 -1.16 16.65
CA GLY A 175 -16.89 -1.03 15.22
C GLY A 175 -16.73 -2.37 14.54
N ALA A 176 -17.24 -2.46 13.31
CA ALA A 176 -17.01 -3.58 12.40
C ALA A 176 -16.66 -3.03 11.02
N TYR A 177 -15.77 -3.69 10.29
CA TYR A 177 -15.50 -3.36 8.89
C TYR A 177 -15.69 -4.59 8.03
N ARG A 178 -16.23 -4.40 6.83
CA ARG A 178 -16.32 -5.45 5.82
C ARG A 178 -15.43 -5.09 4.66
N ARG A 179 -14.44 -5.94 4.40
CA ARG A 179 -13.76 -5.95 3.11
C ARG A 179 -14.80 -6.30 2.05
N VAL A 180 -14.90 -5.49 1.01
CA VAL A 180 -15.79 -5.81 -0.11
C VAL A 180 -15.15 -6.97 -0.88
N GLU A 181 -15.48 -8.19 -0.49
CA GLU A 181 -15.48 -9.33 -1.40
C GLU A 181 -16.77 -9.23 -2.21
N LEU A 182 -16.63 -9.10 -3.53
CA LEU A 182 -17.73 -8.88 -4.47
C LEU A 182 -18.58 -10.15 -4.68
N GLN A 183 -18.92 -10.89 -3.62
CA GLN A 183 -19.91 -11.95 -3.65
C GLN A 183 -21.06 -11.68 -2.67
N LYS A 184 -22.26 -11.62 -3.26
CA LYS A 184 -23.63 -11.72 -2.72
C LYS A 184 -23.91 -11.18 -1.31
N GLY A 185 -24.75 -10.14 -1.27
CA GLY A 185 -25.72 -9.91 -0.20
C GLY A 185 -25.19 -9.33 1.11
N TRP A 186 -26.04 -8.54 1.76
CA TRP A 186 -25.78 -7.91 3.06
C TRP A 186 -26.32 -8.72 4.24
N SER A 187 -26.60 -10.01 4.04
CA SER A 187 -27.36 -10.83 4.99
C SER A 187 -26.56 -11.34 6.20
N ASN A 188 -25.23 -11.36 6.15
CA ASN A 188 -24.40 -12.02 7.18
C ASN A 188 -23.23 -11.14 7.68
N VAL A 189 -23.49 -9.89 8.10
CA VAL A 189 -22.52 -9.13 8.89
C VAL A 189 -22.78 -9.43 10.36
N THR A 190 -22.00 -10.34 10.95
CA THR A 190 -21.95 -10.51 12.41
C THR A 190 -21.09 -9.40 12.99
N ALA A 191 -21.68 -8.60 13.89
CA ALA A 191 -20.91 -7.68 14.72
C ALA A 191 -20.10 -8.53 15.70
N ASP A 192 -18.79 -8.68 15.46
CA ASP A 192 -17.92 -9.29 16.44
C ASP A 192 -17.61 -8.23 17.51
N VAL A 193 -18.25 -8.37 18.67
CA VAL A 193 -18.18 -7.41 19.79
C VAL A 193 -16.88 -7.65 20.55
N GLY A 194 -15.75 -7.21 19.96
CA GLY A 194 -14.46 -7.23 20.62
C GLY A 194 -14.33 -6.11 21.65
N SER A 195 -14.73 -6.34 22.90
CA SER A 195 -14.36 -5.48 24.02
C SER A 195 -12.85 -5.60 24.25
N HIS A 196 -12.10 -4.55 23.92
CA HIS A 196 -10.69 -4.38 24.30
C HIS A 196 -9.78 -5.61 24.07
N SER A 197 -9.48 -5.91 22.81
CA SER A 197 -8.16 -6.29 22.27
C SER A 197 -8.35 -7.03 20.94
N GLY A 198 -7.86 -6.44 19.84
CA GLY A 198 -7.87 -7.06 18.52
C GLY A 198 -9.08 -6.70 17.65
N CYS A 199 -8.82 -6.03 16.53
CA CYS A 199 -9.78 -6.01 15.42
C CYS A 199 -9.79 -7.40 14.78
N HIS A 200 -10.90 -8.13 14.86
CA HIS A 200 -11.03 -9.40 14.16
C HIS A 200 -11.60 -9.21 12.75
N LEU A 201 -10.97 -9.90 11.79
CA LEU A 201 -11.49 -10.13 10.45
C LEU A 201 -12.55 -11.23 10.56
N SER A 202 -13.76 -10.99 10.08
CA SER A 202 -14.73 -12.06 9.88
C SER A 202 -14.33 -12.89 8.66
N SER A 203 -13.60 -13.99 8.86
CA SER A 203 -13.40 -15.02 7.83
C SER A 203 -14.53 -16.04 7.92
N ASN A 204 -15.48 -16.01 6.99
CA ASN A 204 -16.40 -17.12 6.81
C ASN A 204 -15.76 -18.16 5.88
N GLY A 205 -15.05 -19.12 6.49
CA GLY A 205 -14.62 -20.35 5.86
C GLY A 205 -15.31 -21.54 6.52
N GLN A 206 -16.11 -22.25 5.71
CA GLN A 206 -16.65 -23.61 5.88
C GLN A 206 -17.91 -23.80 6.76
N GLU A 207 -19.05 -24.08 6.10
CA GLU A 207 -19.68 -25.41 6.19
C GLU A 207 -20.79 -25.65 5.15
N ALA A 208 -20.95 -26.94 4.82
CA ALA A 208 -21.98 -27.63 4.01
C ALA A 208 -21.82 -27.58 2.47
N ALA A 209 -21.66 -28.69 1.73
CA ALA A 209 -21.78 -30.12 2.03
C ALA A 209 -20.87 -30.95 1.10
#